data_AF-A0A7J8J7I2-F1
#
_entry.id   AF-A0A7J8J7I2-F1
#
_cell.length_a   1.000
_cell.length_b   1.000
_cell.length_c   1.000
_cell.angle_alpha   90.00
_cell.angle_beta   90.00
_cell.angle_gamma   90.00
#
_symmetry.space_group_name_H-M   'P 1'
#
loop_
_entity.id
_entity.type
_entity.pdbx_description
1 polymer ?
#
loop_
_entity_poly.entity_id
_entity_poly.type
_entity_poly.pdbx_seq_one_letter_code
_entity_poly.pdbx_strand_id
1 'polypeptide(L)'
;MHKVTDAQGDRCTRWRMHEMTDTQGDRCTRWRMHEMTDTQGDRCTRWRMREMTDTQGDRCTRWRMRKMTDTQGDRCTRWRMHEMTDTQGDRCTRWRMH
;
A
#
# COMPACT_ATOMS: atom_id res chain seq x y z
N MET A 1 -10.13 -3.61 -18.01
CA MET A 1 -9.45 -3.97 -16.75
C MET A 1 -7.97 -3.81 -17.02
N HIS A 2 -7.26 -2.95 -16.28
CA HIS A 2 -5.83 -2.73 -16.49
C HIS A 2 -5.08 -3.40 -15.33
N LYS A 3 -4.31 -4.43 -15.68
CA LYS A 3 -3.35 -5.12 -14.82
C LYS A 3 -1.97 -4.67 -15.26
N VAL A 4 -1.12 -4.29 -14.31
CA VAL A 4 0.28 -3.96 -14.57
C VAL A 4 1.15 -4.84 -13.70
N THR A 5 2.24 -5.30 -14.28
CA THR A 5 3.33 -5.92 -13.55
C THR A 5 4.53 -5.02 -13.76
N ASP A 6 5.00 -4.43 -12.66
CA ASP A 6 6.22 -3.64 -12.67
C ASP A 6 7.34 -4.41 -11.99
N ALA A 7 8.49 -4.39 -12.63
CA ALA A 7 9.69 -5.09 -12.19
C ALA A 7 10.75 -4.12 -11.63
N GLN A 8 10.57 -2.81 -11.85
CA GLN A 8 11.55 -1.77 -11.55
C GLN A 8 10.85 -0.50 -11.08
N GLY A 9 11.17 -0.05 -9.87
CA GLY A 9 10.47 1.08 -9.25
C GLY A 9 10.36 2.33 -10.13
N ASP A 10 9.12 2.73 -10.32
CA ASP A 10 8.67 3.87 -11.08
C ASP A 10 8.42 5.11 -10.19
N ARG A 11 8.48 6.28 -10.83
CA ARG A 11 8.11 7.55 -10.18
C ARG A 11 6.98 8.20 -10.91
N CYS A 12 5.85 8.35 -10.24
CA CYS A 12 4.71 9.00 -10.86
C CYS A 12 3.94 9.91 -9.89
N THR A 13 3.12 10.79 -10.44
CA THR A 13 2.25 11.65 -9.62
C THR A 13 0.98 10.92 -9.20
N ARG A 14 0.45 10.05 -10.06
CA ARG A 14 -0.81 9.36 -9.80
C ARG A 14 -0.89 8.06 -10.58
N TRP A 15 -1.20 7.00 -9.87
CA TRP A 15 -1.59 5.72 -10.44
C TRP A 15 -3.08 5.47 -10.20
N ARG A 16 -3.75 4.95 -11.22
CA ARG A 16 -5.13 4.47 -11.14
C ARG A 16 -5.28 3.20 -11.95
N MET A 17 -5.27 2.06 -11.27
CA MET A 17 -5.30 0.74 -11.91
C MET A 17 -6.28 -0.17 -11.19
N HIS A 18 -6.59 -1.31 -11.81
CA HIS A 18 -7.40 -2.33 -11.15
C HIS A 18 -6.50 -3.19 -10.27
N GLU A 19 -5.43 -3.71 -10.85
CA GLU A 19 -4.53 -4.68 -10.23
C GLU A 19 -3.09 -4.32 -10.56
N MET A 20 -2.21 -4.48 -9.58
CA MET A 20 -0.78 -4.25 -9.73
C MET A 20 0.01 -5.31 -8.98
N THR A 21 1.06 -5.79 -9.63
CA THR A 21 2.13 -6.54 -8.96
C THR A 21 3.39 -5.70 -9.11
N ASP A 22 3.93 -5.23 -8.00
CA ASP A 22 5.24 -4.58 -7.94
C ASP A 22 6.21 -5.48 -7.19
N THR A 23 7.45 -5.48 -7.66
CA THR A 23 8.55 -6.24 -7.07
C THR A 23 9.66 -5.34 -6.53
N GLN A 24 9.69 -4.06 -6.92
CA GLN A 24 10.70 -3.09 -6.49
C GLN A 24 10.06 -1.73 -6.26
N GLY A 25 9.90 -1.35 -5.00
CA GLY A 25 9.09 -0.22 -4.56
C GLY A 25 9.12 1.05 -5.41
N ASP A 26 7.91 1.50 -5.69
CA ASP A 26 7.51 2.70 -6.39
C ASP A 26 7.50 3.95 -5.50
N ARG A 27 7.56 5.10 -6.17
CA ARG A 27 7.24 6.39 -5.54
C ARG A 27 6.10 7.08 -6.26
N CYS A 28 4.96 7.16 -5.58
CA CYS A 28 3.78 7.84 -6.10
C CYS A 28 3.27 8.93 -5.16
N THR A 29 2.71 10.03 -5.67
CA THR A 29 1.95 10.94 -4.78
C THR A 29 0.58 10.37 -4.41
N ARG A 30 -0.05 9.61 -5.30
CA ARG A 30 -1.39 9.06 -5.07
C ARG A 30 -1.63 7.74 -5.79
N TRP A 31 -1.88 6.71 -4.99
CA TRP A 31 -2.39 5.43 -5.44
C TRP A 31 -3.90 5.33 -5.29
N ARG A 32 -4.57 4.88 -6.36
CA ARG A 32 -5.98 4.44 -6.31
C ARG A 32 -6.13 3.13 -7.05
N MET A 33 -6.15 2.04 -6.31
CA MET A 33 -6.21 0.68 -6.86
C MET A 33 -7.32 -0.14 -6.23
N HIS A 34 -7.66 -1.27 -6.85
CA HIS A 34 -8.51 -2.28 -6.21
C HIS A 34 -7.60 -3.24 -5.46
N GLU A 35 -6.60 -3.80 -6.13
CA GLU A 35 -5.71 -4.81 -5.58
C GLU A 35 -4.24 -4.48 -5.88
N MET A 36 -3.38 -4.78 -4.91
CA MET A 36 -1.94 -4.68 -5.06
C MET A 36 -1.23 -5.82 -4.33
N THR A 37 -0.22 -6.36 -4.98
CA THR A 37 0.80 -7.19 -4.35
C THR A 37 2.13 -6.46 -4.49
N ASP A 38 2.73 -6.10 -3.36
CA ASP A 38 4.08 -5.54 -3.30
C ASP A 38 5.02 -6.50 -2.56
N THR A 39 6.24 -6.57 -3.06
CA THR A 39 7.32 -7.39 -2.50
C THR A 39 8.35 -6.52 -1.77
N GLN A 40 8.53 -5.27 -2.18
CA GLN A 40 9.54 -4.36 -1.64
C GLN A 40 9.00 -2.96 -1.48
N GLY A 41 8.78 -2.55 -0.23
CA GLY A 41 7.97 -1.38 0.12
C GLY A 41 8.09 -0.11 -0.74
N ASP A 42 6.91 0.42 -1.01
CA ASP A 42 6.58 1.65 -1.68
C ASP A 42 6.66 2.89 -0.79
N ARG A 43 6.70 4.05 -1.47
CA ARG A 43 6.47 5.34 -0.83
C ARG A 43 5.37 6.13 -1.49
N CYS A 44 4.42 6.59 -0.67
CA CYS A 44 3.37 7.47 -1.15
C CYS A 44 2.87 8.50 -0.17
N THR A 45 2.23 9.56 -0.68
CA THR A 45 1.48 10.47 0.19
C THR A 45 0.09 9.94 0.54
N ARG A 46 -0.57 9.25 -0.39
CA ARG A 46 -1.95 8.79 -0.21
C ARG A 46 -2.26 7.49 -0.95
N TRP A 47 -2.67 6.51 -0.17
CA TRP A 47 -3.20 5.24 -0.64
C TRP A 47 -4.70 5.17 -0.47
N ARG A 48 -5.38 4.72 -1.52
CA ARG A 48 -6.79 4.32 -1.46
C ARG A 48 -6.95 3.01 -2.21
N MET A 49 -7.01 1.91 -1.45
CA MET A 49 -7.10 0.57 -2.02
C MET A 49 -8.24 -0.23 -1.40
N ARG A 50 -8.58 -1.35 -2.03
CA ARG A 50 -9.49 -2.31 -1.43
C ARG A 50 -8.67 -3.37 -0.71
N GLU A 51 -7.70 -3.97 -1.39
CA GLU A 51 -6.93 -5.11 -0.90
C GLU A 51 -5.44 -4.88 -1.19
N MET A 52 -4.62 -5.30 -0.24
CA MET A 52 -3.17 -5.16 -0.29
C MET A 52 -2.52 -6.38 0.35
N THR A 53 -1.52 -6.91 -0.33
CA THR A 53 -0.56 -7.84 0.25
C THR A 53 0.81 -7.21 0.12
N ASP A 54 1.45 -6.94 1.26
CA ASP A 54 2.82 -6.45 1.33
C ASP A 54 3.69 -7.48 2.08
N THR A 55 4.93 -7.60 1.59
CA THR A 55 5.96 -8.46 2.17
C THR A 55 6.99 -7.65 2.94
N GLN A 56 7.26 -6.39 2.54
CA GLN A 56 8.28 -5.54 3.11
C GLN A 56 7.79 -4.11 3.27
N GLY A 57 7.50 -3.72 4.50
CA GLY A 57 6.75 -2.51 4.87
C GLY A 57 6.93 -1.24 4.05
N ASP A 58 5.80 -0.60 3.84
CA ASP A 58 5.60 0.64 3.13
C ASP A 58 5.72 1.88 4.00
N ARG A 59 5.85 3.02 3.30
CA ARG A 59 5.74 4.34 3.93
C ARG A 59 4.71 5.22 3.30
N CYS A 60 3.81 5.74 4.13
CA CYS A 60 2.83 6.71 3.64
C CYS A 60 2.33 7.71 4.66
N THR A 61 1.86 8.86 4.20
CA THR A 61 1.17 9.81 5.07
C THR A 61 -0.26 9.38 5.40
N ARG A 62 -0.98 8.75 4.46
CA ARG A 62 -2.39 8.38 4.64
C ARG A 62 -2.81 7.13 3.89
N TRP A 63 -3.30 6.15 4.65
CA TRP A 63 -3.95 4.97 4.09
C TRP A 63 -5.45 5.01 4.30
N ARG A 64 -6.16 4.54 3.29
CA ARG A 64 -7.57 4.16 3.38
C ARG A 64 -7.75 2.85 2.63
N MET A 65 -7.83 1.75 3.37
CA MET A 65 -7.94 0.42 2.81
C MET A 65 -9.11 -0.35 3.40
N ARG A 66 -9.53 -1.43 2.74
CA ARG A 66 -10.50 -2.36 3.31
C ARG A 66 -9.75 -3.49 3.99
N LYS A 67 -8.84 -4.16 3.28
CA LYS A 67 -8.08 -5.27 3.80
C LYS A 67 -6.59 -5.06 3.55
N MET A 68 -5.79 -5.46 4.53
CA MET A 68 -4.33 -5.49 4.46
C MET A 68 -3.82 -6.81 5.01
N THR A 69 -2.87 -7.40 4.29
CA THR A 69 -2.00 -8.45 4.81
C THR A 69 -0.57 -7.96 4.70
N ASP A 70 0.12 -7.83 5.82
CA ASP A 70 1.51 -7.41 5.90
C ASP A 70 2.36 -8.44 6.65
N THR A 71 3.57 -8.64 6.16
CA THR A 71 4.57 -9.52 6.77
C THR A 71 5.60 -8.73 7.56
N GLN A 72 5.95 -7.51 7.15
CA GLN A 72 6.97 -6.68 7.79
C GLN A 72 6.47 -5.25 7.96
N GLY A 73 6.18 -4.87 9.20
CA GLY A 73 5.37 -3.69 9.54
C GLY A 73 5.60 -2.41 8.75
N ASP A 74 4.49 -1.73 8.50
CA ASP A 74 4.40 -0.46 7.81
C ASP A 74 4.65 0.76 8.68
N ARG A 75 4.88 1.90 8.01
CA ARG A 75 4.84 3.23 8.65
C ARG A 75 3.83 4.17 8.03
N CYS A 76 2.91 4.66 8.86
CA CYS A 76 1.98 5.70 8.45
C CYS A 76 1.67 6.79 9.48
N THR A 77 1.32 7.99 9.01
CA THR A 77 0.75 9.03 9.89
C THR A 77 -0.73 8.78 10.20
N ARG A 78 -1.50 8.28 9.22
CA ARG A 78 -2.95 8.08 9.39
C ARG A 78 -3.47 6.85 8.66
N TRP A 79 -4.11 5.98 9.41
CA TRP A 79 -4.76 4.77 8.92
C TRP A 79 -6.27 4.79 9.11
N ARG A 80 -6.94 4.25 8.09
CA ARG A 80 -8.36 3.90 8.09
C ARG A 80 -8.51 2.54 7.41
N MET A 81 -8.79 1.51 8.18
CA MET A 81 -8.88 0.13 7.70
C MET A 81 -10.12 -0.58 8.24
N HIS A 82 -10.50 -1.69 7.59
CA HIS A 82 -11.53 -2.59 8.09
C HIS A 82 -10.93 -3.87 8.65
N GLU A 83 -9.97 -4.45 7.92
CA GLU A 83 -9.30 -5.70 8.26
C GLU A 83 -7.80 -5.54 8.05
N MET A 84 -7.02 -6.08 9.00
CA MET A 84 -5.56 -6.04 8.99
C MET A 84 -5.03 -7.32 9.61
N THR A 85 -4.14 -7.98 8.90
CA THR A 85 -3.31 -9.07 9.38
C THR A 85 -1.87 -8.61 9.25
N ASP A 86 -1.17 -8.42 10.36
CA ASP A 86 0.23 -8.01 10.40
C ASP A 86 1.02 -9.03 11.23
N THR A 87 2.18 -9.44 10.70
CA THR A 87 3.08 -10.40 11.34
C THR A 87 4.18 -9.72 12.15
N GLN A 88 4.59 -8.50 11.78
CA GLN A 88 5.70 -7.78 12.43
C GLN A 88 5.40 -6.28 12.62
N GLY A 89 4.47 -5.96 13.50
CA GLY A 89 4.39 -4.71 14.23
C GLY A 89 4.41 -3.42 13.40
N ASP A 90 3.22 -2.95 13.07
CA ASP A 90 3.02 -1.65 12.41
C ASP A 90 3.22 -0.39 13.27
N ARG A 91 3.60 0.73 12.63
CA ARG A 91 3.68 2.06 13.25
C ARG A 91 2.74 3.08 12.63
N CYS A 92 1.73 3.50 13.42
CA CYS A 92 0.81 4.55 13.03
C CYS A 92 0.62 5.65 14.10
N THR A 93 0.62 6.93 13.70
CA THR A 93 0.29 8.04 14.61
C THR A 93 -1.21 8.13 14.91
N ARG A 94 -2.07 7.83 13.92
CA ARG A 94 -3.53 7.86 14.08
C ARG A 94 -4.18 6.71 13.34
N TRP A 95 -4.71 5.77 14.09
CA TRP A 95 -5.38 4.58 13.56
C TRP A 95 -6.89 4.62 13.80
N ARG A 96 -7.66 4.08 12.86
CA ARG A 96 -9.12 3.95 12.95
C ARG A 96 -9.54 2.67 12.22
N MET A 97 -9.98 1.67 12.97
CA MET A 97 -10.64 0.46 12.43
C MET A 97 -12.15 0.62 12.43
N HIS A 98 -12.82 -0.02 11.45
CA HIS A 98 -14.27 -0.10 11.28
C HIS A 98 -14.64 -1.55 10.98
#